data_AF-A0AAE9I757-F1
#
_entry.id   AF-A0AAE9I757-F1
#
_cell.length_a   1.000
_cell.length_b   1.000
_cell.length_c   1.000
_cell.angle_alpha   90.00
_cell.angle_beta   90.00
_cell.angle_gamma   90.00
#
_symmetry.space_group_name_H-M   'P 1'
#
loop_
_entity.id
_entity.type
_entity.pdbx_description
1 polymer ?
#
loop_
_entity_poly.entity_id
_entity_poly.type
_entity_poly.pdbx_seq_one_letter_code
_entity_poly.pdbx_strand_id
1 'polypeptide(L)'
;MTALSEAQLRICAHACITRYERGEGDIATIMGSYALDEEKREQVMKIILSKCSDLVAGNVDNSSSTNALNKQEETGKWYNSIFRKKTV
;
A
#
# COMPACT_ATOMS: atom_id res chain seq x y z
N MET A 1 -17.55 -15.38 19.19
CA MET A 1 -16.78 -15.24 17.94
C MET A 1 -15.68 -16.28 17.95
N THR A 2 -15.48 -17.01 16.85
CA THR A 2 -14.40 -18.00 16.74
C THR A 2 -13.06 -17.27 16.68
N ALA A 3 -12.16 -17.61 17.61
CA ALA A 3 -10.78 -17.20 17.54
C ALA A 3 -10.18 -17.75 16.23
N LEU A 4 -9.52 -16.91 15.45
CA LEU A 4 -8.75 -17.41 14.31
C LEU A 4 -7.56 -18.18 14.88
N SER A 5 -7.28 -19.36 14.34
CA SER A 5 -6.06 -20.07 14.69
C SER A 5 -4.83 -19.30 14.20
N GLU A 6 -3.68 -19.54 14.81
CA GLU A 6 -2.42 -18.92 14.38
C GLU A 6 -2.13 -19.18 12.89
N ALA A 7 -2.47 -20.37 12.41
CA ALA A 7 -2.34 -20.72 10.99
C ALA A 7 -3.21 -19.82 10.10
N GLN A 8 -4.44 -19.52 10.52
CA GLN A 8 -5.34 -18.63 9.77
C GLN A 8 -4.84 -17.19 9.74
N LEU A 9 -4.29 -16.69 10.84
CA LEU A 9 -3.68 -15.36 10.90
C LEU A 9 -2.47 -15.25 9.96
N ARG A 10 -1.63 -16.29 9.92
CA ARG A 10 -0.50 -16.37 8.98
C ARG A 10 -0.97 -16.38 7.53
N ILE A 11 -1.98 -17.20 7.20
CA ILE A 11 -2.56 -17.24 5.85
C ILE A 11 -3.10 -15.86 5.45
N CYS A 12 -3.82 -15.19 6.36
CA CYS A 12 -4.35 -13.87 6.12
C CYS A 12 -3.24 -12.84 5.86
N ALA A 13 -2.19 -12.84 6.68
CA ALA A 13 -1.03 -11.95 6.50
C ALA A 13 -0.36 -12.17 5.13
N HIS A 14 -0.16 -13.42 4.74
CA HIS A 14 0.41 -13.77 3.44
C HIS A 14 -0.47 -13.30 2.27
N ALA A 15 -1.80 -13.47 2.38
CA ALA A 15 -2.72 -12.98 1.37
C ALA A 15 -2.67 -11.44 1.25
N CYS A 16 -2.59 -10.73 2.38
CA CYS A 16 -2.43 -9.27 2.37
C CYS A 16 -1.14 -8.83 1.66
N ILE A 17 0.00 -9.47 1.97
CA ILE A 17 1.30 -9.17 1.33
C ILE A 17 1.23 -9.41 -0.17
N THR A 18 0.73 -10.57 -0.62
CA THR A 18 0.65 -10.88 -2.06
C THR A 18 -0.22 -9.88 -2.82
N ARG A 19 -1.33 -9.43 -2.23
CA ARG A 19 -2.19 -8.41 -2.86
C ARG A 19 -1.51 -7.03 -2.91
N TYR A 20 -0.73 -6.69 -1.88
CA TYR A 20 0.08 -5.48 -1.86
C TYR A 20 1.16 -5.50 -2.93
N GLU A 21 1.90 -6.61 -3.05
CA GLU A 21 2.93 -6.79 -4.10
C GLU A 21 2.36 -6.72 -5.51
N ARG A 22 1.08 -7.10 -5.70
CA ARG A 22 0.35 -6.95 -6.96
C ARG A 22 -0.12 -5.53 -7.25
N GLY A 23 0.07 -4.59 -6.32
CA GLY A 23 -0.36 -3.20 -6.46
C GLY A 23 -1.87 -3.00 -6.30
N GLU A 24 -2.58 -3.92 -5.62
CA GLU A 24 -4.04 -3.82 -5.43
C GLU A 24 -4.46 -2.69 -4.46
N GLY A 25 -3.51 -2.11 -3.74
CA GLY A 25 -3.74 -1.02 -2.77
C GLY A 25 -2.72 -1.03 -1.64
N ASP A 26 -2.90 -0.13 -0.68
CA ASP A 26 -2.13 -0.15 0.55
C ASP A 26 -2.57 -1.32 1.47
N ILE A 27 -1.68 -1.72 2.39
CA ILE A 27 -1.96 -2.81 3.32
C ILE A 27 -3.21 -2.54 4.17
N ALA A 28 -3.46 -1.28 4.54
CA ALA A 28 -4.63 -0.93 5.34
C ALA A 28 -5.94 -1.16 4.57
N THR A 29 -6.05 -0.74 3.30
CA THR A 29 -7.24 -1.00 2.48
C THR A 29 -7.42 -2.49 2.21
N ILE A 30 -6.33 -3.20 1.87
CA ILE A 30 -6.39 -4.65 1.62
C ILE A 30 -6.85 -5.38 2.89
N MET A 31 -6.30 -5.04 4.04
CA MET A 31 -6.67 -5.66 5.33
C MET A 31 -8.11 -5.33 5.72
N GLY A 32 -8.60 -4.13 5.40
CA GLY A 32 -9.99 -3.73 5.58
C GLY A 32 -10.99 -4.50 4.71
N SER A 33 -10.54 -5.21 3.66
CA SER A 33 -11.39 -6.08 2.85
C SER A 33 -11.72 -7.42 3.52
N TYR A 34 -11.02 -7.77 4.60
CA TYR A 34 -11.28 -8.98 5.38
C TYR A 34 -12.15 -8.66 6.60
N ALA A 35 -13.06 -9.58 6.94
CA ALA A 35 -13.88 -9.48 8.15
C ALA A 35 -13.07 -9.86 9.41
N LEU A 36 -12.12 -9.01 9.77
CA LEU A 36 -11.28 -9.14 10.96
C LEU A 36 -11.79 -8.21 12.07
N ASP A 37 -11.77 -8.68 13.32
CA ASP A 37 -11.89 -7.81 14.48
C ASP A 37 -10.57 -7.07 14.75
N GLU A 38 -10.59 -6.04 15.60
CA GLU A 38 -9.42 -5.19 15.85
C GLU A 38 -8.23 -6.01 16.39
N GLU A 39 -8.48 -6.96 17.29
CA GLU A 39 -7.44 -7.82 17.87
C GLU A 39 -6.75 -8.67 16.78
N LYS A 40 -7.52 -9.31 15.90
CA LYS A 40 -6.98 -10.08 14.77
C LYS A 40 -6.26 -9.19 13.78
N ARG A 41 -6.75 -7.97 13.56
CA ARG A 41 -6.15 -7.00 12.65
C ARG A 41 -4.76 -6.60 13.13
N GLU A 42 -4.60 -6.32 14.43
CA GLU A 42 -3.29 -6.05 15.04
C GLU A 42 -2.34 -7.24 14.91
N GLN A 43 -2.82 -8.46 15.16
CA GLN A 43 -2.00 -9.67 15.04
C GLN A 43 -1.53 -9.92 13.59
N VAL A 44 -2.43 -9.74 12.61
CA VAL A 44 -2.09 -9.84 11.18
C VAL A 44 -1.08 -8.77 10.80
N MET A 45 -1.28 -7.52 11.23
CA MET A 45 -0.36 -6.41 10.96
C MET A 45 1.04 -6.68 11.52
N LYS A 46 1.14 -7.24 12.73
CA LYS A 46 2.42 -7.62 13.34
C LYS A 46 3.15 -8.70 12.52
N ILE A 47 2.44 -9.68 11.98
CA ILE A 47 3.01 -10.71 11.10
C ILE A 47 3.50 -10.10 9.78
N ILE A 48 2.72 -9.17 9.21
CA ILE A 48 3.07 -8.47 7.96
C ILE A 48 4.37 -7.68 8.14
N LEU A 49 4.44 -6.84 9.18
CA LEU A 49 5.64 -6.04 9.49
C LEU A 49 6.87 -6.90 9.80
N SER A 50 6.68 -8.08 10.39
CA SER A 50 7.79 -9.02 10.62
C SER A 50 8.32 -9.66 9.34
N LYS A 51 7.50 -9.79 8.30
CA LYS A 51 7.87 -10.47 7.04
C LYS A 51 8.31 -9.50 5.95
N CYS A 52 7.79 -8.29 5.96
CA CYS A 52 8.09 -7.26 5.00
C CYS A 52 8.77 -6.12 5.76
N SER A 53 10.08 -6.24 5.97
CA SER A 53 10.90 -5.18 6.58
C SER A 53 10.92 -3.90 5.74
N ASP A 54 10.58 -4.01 4.44
CA ASP A 54 10.45 -2.88 3.52
C ASP A 54 9.14 -2.10 3.73
N LEU A 55 8.13 -2.72 4.37
CA LEU A 55 6.97 -2.01 4.89
C LEU A 55 7.40 -1.27 6.17
N VAL A 56 8.09 -0.14 5.97
CA VAL A 56 8.32 0.81 7.05
C VAL A 56 6.96 1.23 7.58
N ALA A 57 6.74 1.01 8.89
CA ALA A 57 5.60 1.55 9.63
C ALA A 57 5.71 3.08 9.65
N GLY A 58 5.35 3.70 8.53
CA GLY A 58 5.75 5.06 8.22
C GLY A 58 5.61 5.37 6.74
N ASN A 59 4.50 4.97 6.11
CA ASN A 59 3.93 5.81 5.08
C ASN A 59 2.41 5.71 5.07
N VAL A 60 1.79 6.31 6.08
CA VAL A 60 0.48 6.96 5.88
C VAL A 60 0.75 8.16 4.97
N ASP A 61 0.93 7.92 3.67
CA ASP A 61 0.54 8.90 2.67
C ASP A 61 -0.98 8.74 2.53
N ASN A 62 -1.63 9.25 3.58
CA ASN A 62 -2.89 9.93 3.56
C ASN A 62 -3.49 9.96 2.14
N SER A 63 -4.49 9.13 1.86
CA SER A 63 -5.62 9.68 1.12
C SER A 63 -6.36 10.64 2.06
N SER A 64 -5.70 11.76 2.40
CA SER A 64 -6.44 13.00 2.33
C SER A 64 -6.70 13.17 0.85
N SER A 65 -7.99 13.07 0.52
CA SER A 65 -8.62 13.91 -0.48
C SER A 65 -7.70 15.04 -0.95
N THR A 66 -7.48 15.08 -2.27
CA THR A 66 -6.97 16.21 -3.06
C THR A 66 -5.59 16.76 -2.64
N ASN A 67 -4.53 16.26 -3.27
CA ASN A 67 -3.59 17.10 -4.03
C ASN A 67 -2.56 16.23 -4.76
N ALA A 68 -3.02 15.50 -5.77
CA ALA A 68 -2.16 15.02 -6.85
C ALA A 68 -1.75 16.23 -7.71
N LEU A 69 -0.83 17.06 -7.22
CA LEU A 69 -0.37 18.22 -7.98
C LEU A 69 1.00 18.72 -7.51
N ASN A 70 2.06 17.90 -7.68
CA ASN A 70 3.39 18.50 -7.87
C ASN A 70 4.42 17.56 -8.51
N LYS A 71 4.38 16.24 -8.30
CA LYS A 71 5.42 15.34 -8.88
C LYS A 71 5.29 15.10 -10.39
N GLN A 72 4.20 15.52 -11.03
CA GLN A 72 4.05 15.46 -12.50
C GLN A 72 4.70 16.65 -13.23
N GLU A 73 4.99 17.77 -12.56
CA GLU A 73 5.52 18.94 -13.27
C GLU A 73 6.97 18.75 -13.72
N GLU A 74 7.81 18.08 -12.94
CA GLU A 74 9.23 17.92 -13.29
C GLU A 74 9.45 16.93 -14.44
N THR A 75 8.70 15.83 -14.47
CA THR A 75 8.75 14.85 -15.57
C THR A 75 8.16 15.42 -16.86
N GLY A 76 7.11 16.26 -16.77
CA GLY A 76 6.58 17.01 -17.91
C GLY A 76 7.55 18.06 -18.46
N LYS A 77 8.34 18.72 -17.59
CA LYS A 77 9.38 19.68 -17.99
C LYS A 77 10.54 19.00 -18.72
N TRP A 78 10.98 17.81 -18.29
CA TRP A 78 12.02 17.04 -18.99
C TRP A 78 11.54 16.56 -20.38
N TYR A 79 10.32 16.02 -20.47
CA TYR A 79 9.75 15.59 -21.75
C TYR A 79 9.64 16.74 -22.76
N ASN A 80 9.16 17.92 -22.33
CA ASN A 80 9.07 19.09 -23.21
C ASN A 80 10.44 19.66 -23.61
N SER A 81 11.47 19.51 -22.76
CA SER A 81 12.85 19.94 -23.05
C SER A 81 13.50 19.12 -24.18
N ILE A 82 13.26 17.80 -24.19
CA ILE A 82 13.83 16.89 -25.20
C ILE A 82 13.08 16.98 -26.53
N PHE A 83 11.75 17.01 -26.49
CA PHE A 83 10.94 16.79 -27.69
C PHE A 83 10.38 18.07 -28.31
N ARG A 84 10.37 19.21 -27.60
CA ARG A 84 9.84 20.46 -28.15
C ARG A 84 10.96 21.36 -28.65
N LYS A 85 11.48 21.05 -29.84
CA LYS A 85 12.10 22.07 -30.70
C LYS A 85 11.48 22.05 -32.09
N LYS A 86 10.99 23.25 -32.43
CA LYS A 86 10.83 23.85 -33.77
C LYS A 86 9.51 23.60 -34.49
N THR A 87 8.63 24.58 -34.37
CA THR A 87 7.97 25.17 -35.54
C THR A 87 8.49 26.60 -35.70
N VAL A 88 8.82 26.92 -36.94
CA VAL A 88 9.51 28.11 -37.47
C VAL A 88 8.85 29.41 -37.04
#